data_AF-A0A2S4PI70-F1
#
_entry.id   AF-A0A2S4PI70-F1
#
_cell.length_a   1.000
_cell.length_b   1.000
_cell.length_c   1.000
_cell.angle_alpha   90.00
_cell.angle_beta   90.00
_cell.angle_gamma   90.00
#
_symmetry.space_group_name_H-M   'P 1'
#
loop_
_entity.id
_entity.type
_entity.pdbx_description
1 polymer ?
#
loop_
_entity_poly.entity_id
_entity_poly.type
_entity_poly.pdbx_seq_one_letter_code
_entity_poly.pdbx_strand_id
1 'polypeptide(L)'
;MLLRIVGVLGGKTDKSVDLPWDEALYNELKADNEKELEAIQKEEDEAVESAGDTEVANAQGKRAEFYAKVGDKDKSLEEFEKLFEKTSILGTKIDIVLAIIRIGMFFDDKLLVKKNIDRAQQLVESGGDWDRRNRLKAYTGLHLLTIRAHGLAAAPLLDSLSTFTSTELCPYSSLVVYATLAGAIRAVFGAASTEERLSALGGASSAGQGADDTMETDSEPKKATTTPKPTVVNLTTLGSGNDTEAEPEIDFSPLATMVSSLIVPS
;
A
#
# COMPACT_ATOMS: atom_id res chain seq x y z
N MET A 1 -12.63 17.03 26.39
CA MET A 1 -11.43 17.87 26.09
C MET A 1 -11.32 17.92 24.57
N LEU A 2 -11.31 19.11 23.92
CA LEU A 2 -11.46 19.17 22.46
C LEU A 2 -10.32 18.45 21.72
N LEU A 3 -10.64 17.33 21.06
CA LEU A 3 -9.74 16.60 20.19
C LEU A 3 -9.59 17.36 18.87
N ARG A 4 -8.57 18.21 18.78
CA ARG A 4 -8.29 18.97 17.56
C ARG A 4 -7.63 18.06 16.52
N ILE A 5 -8.39 17.69 15.48
CA ILE A 5 -7.81 17.14 14.25
C ILE A 5 -6.96 18.24 13.62
N VAL A 6 -5.65 18.18 13.83
CA VAL A 6 -4.69 19.08 13.19
C VAL A 6 -4.49 18.60 11.76
N GLY A 7 -4.94 19.39 10.78
CA GLY A 7 -4.70 19.11 9.37
C GLY A 7 -3.20 18.98 9.10
N VAL A 8 -2.78 17.79 8.65
CA VAL A 8 -1.38 17.43 8.37
C VAL A 8 -0.73 18.30 7.28
N LEU A 9 -1.55 18.92 6.42
CA LEU A 9 -1.12 20.00 5.55
C LEU A 9 -1.43 21.34 6.22
N GLY A 10 -0.42 22.21 6.36
CA GLY A 10 -0.48 23.52 7.02
C GLY A 10 -1.32 24.59 6.31
N GLY A 11 -2.52 24.22 5.86
CA GLY A 11 -3.58 25.14 5.49
C GLY A 11 -4.24 25.78 6.72
N LYS A 12 -5.24 26.61 6.47
CA LYS A 12 -6.03 27.27 7.51
C LYS A 12 -6.75 26.21 8.35
N THR A 13 -6.88 26.44 9.66
CA THR A 13 -7.73 25.60 10.52
C THR A 13 -9.18 25.74 10.06
N ASP A 14 -9.68 24.72 9.38
CA ASP A 14 -11.02 24.73 8.82
C ASP A 14 -12.04 24.57 9.95
N LYS A 15 -12.88 25.58 10.14
CA LYS A 15 -13.88 25.66 11.22
C LYS A 15 -15.28 25.28 10.73
N SER A 16 -15.36 24.63 9.57
CA SER A 16 -16.61 24.20 8.93
C SER A 16 -17.28 23.02 9.63
N VAL A 17 -16.52 22.21 10.38
CA VAL A 17 -17.02 21.08 11.18
C VAL A 17 -16.76 21.37 12.66
N ASP A 18 -17.83 21.43 13.45
CA ASP A 18 -17.76 21.38 14.91
C ASP A 18 -18.01 19.94 15.38
N LEU A 19 -17.09 19.40 16.17
CA LEU A 19 -17.17 18.06 16.74
C LEU A 19 -17.39 18.19 18.25
N PRO A 20 -18.64 18.26 18.72
CA PRO A 20 -18.94 18.40 20.14
C PRO A 20 -18.43 17.18 20.92
N TRP A 21 -17.96 17.42 22.14
CA TRP A 21 -17.51 16.35 23.02
C TRP A 21 -18.73 15.64 23.62
N ASP A 22 -18.96 14.40 23.18
CA ASP A 22 -19.93 13.49 23.79
C ASP A 22 -19.24 12.60 24.84
N GLU A 23 -19.61 12.78 26.11
CA GLU A 23 -19.07 12.03 27.23
C GLU A 23 -19.73 10.65 27.40
N ALA A 24 -20.94 10.44 26.91
CA ALA A 24 -21.58 9.12 26.90
C ALA A 24 -20.90 8.21 25.87
N LEU A 25 -20.76 8.69 24.63
CA LEU A 25 -20.08 7.99 23.54
C LEU A 25 -18.61 7.70 23.88
N TYR A 26 -17.90 8.64 24.54
CA TYR A 26 -16.54 8.39 25.01
C TYR A 26 -16.46 7.23 26.01
N ASN A 27 -17.38 7.17 26.98
CA ASN A 27 -17.39 6.10 27.98
C ASN A 27 -17.83 4.75 27.41
N GLU A 28 -18.76 4.73 26.44
CA GLU A 28 -19.16 3.54 25.68
C GLU A 28 -17.97 2.95 24.90
N LEU A 29 -17.34 3.76 24.04
CA LEU A 29 -16.17 3.35 23.26
C LEU A 29 -14.99 2.92 24.15
N LYS A 30 -14.81 3.56 25.31
CA LYS A 30 -13.79 3.15 26.28
C LYS A 30 -14.10 1.78 26.89
N ALA A 31 -15.34 1.52 27.30
CA ALA A 31 -15.73 0.25 27.89
C ALA A 31 -15.63 -0.92 26.90
N ASP A 32 -16.02 -0.72 25.64
CA ASP A 32 -15.86 -1.76 24.62
C ASP A 32 -14.38 -1.97 24.25
N ASN A 33 -13.55 -0.93 24.22
CA ASN A 33 -12.10 -1.08 24.04
C ASN A 33 -11.43 -1.86 25.21
N GLU A 34 -11.80 -1.57 26.46
CA GLU A 34 -11.30 -2.31 27.63
C GLU A 34 -11.71 -3.79 27.57
N LYS A 35 -12.94 -4.08 27.13
CA LYS A 35 -13.51 -5.42 26.97
C LYS A 35 -12.91 -6.22 25.78
N GLU A 36 -12.64 -5.59 24.63
CA GLU A 36 -11.95 -6.24 23.51
C GLU A 36 -10.50 -6.57 23.89
N LEU A 37 -9.83 -5.66 24.62
CA LEU A 37 -8.47 -5.87 25.13
C LEU A 37 -8.41 -6.99 26.21
N GLU A 38 -9.34 -7.04 27.15
CA GLU A 38 -9.46 -8.13 28.13
C GLU A 38 -9.65 -9.50 27.45
N ALA A 39 -10.47 -9.56 26.40
CA ALA A 39 -10.68 -10.79 25.64
C ALA A 39 -9.41 -11.25 24.89
N ILE A 40 -8.66 -10.32 24.28
CA ILE A 40 -7.39 -10.62 23.62
C ILE A 40 -6.32 -11.05 24.63
N GLN A 41 -6.22 -10.37 25.78
CA GLN A 41 -5.28 -10.75 26.83
C GLN A 41 -5.55 -12.17 27.35
N LYS A 42 -6.82 -12.51 27.56
CA LYS A 42 -7.23 -13.84 27.97
C LYS A 42 -6.89 -14.91 26.91
N GLU A 43 -7.01 -14.59 25.62
CA GLU A 43 -6.58 -15.50 24.55
C GLU A 43 -5.06 -15.70 24.55
N GLU A 44 -4.27 -14.64 24.80
CA GLU A 44 -2.80 -14.75 24.94
C GLU A 44 -2.39 -15.57 26.17
N ASP A 45 -3.02 -15.36 27.32
CA ASP A 45 -2.73 -16.10 28.54
C ASP A 45 -3.07 -17.61 28.36
N GLU A 46 -4.23 -17.92 27.76
CA GLU A 46 -4.61 -19.31 27.41
C GLU A 46 -3.67 -19.93 26.37
N ALA A 47 -3.18 -19.16 25.39
CA ALA A 47 -2.17 -19.63 24.43
C ALA A 47 -0.80 -19.89 25.10
N VAL A 48 -0.39 -19.06 26.05
CA VAL A 48 0.88 -19.24 26.80
C VAL A 48 0.83 -20.46 27.73
N GLU A 49 -0.32 -20.78 28.33
CA GLU A 49 -0.46 -21.96 29.19
C GLU A 49 -0.69 -23.27 28.42
N SER A 50 -1.28 -23.24 27.22
CA SER A 50 -1.81 -24.46 26.56
C SER A 50 -1.43 -24.68 25.09
N ALA A 51 -0.85 -23.69 24.41
CA ALA A 51 -0.53 -23.75 22.98
C ALA A 51 0.98 -23.60 22.70
N GLY A 52 1.36 -23.45 21.43
CA GLY A 52 2.76 -23.28 21.01
C GLY A 52 3.15 -21.83 20.76
N ASP A 53 4.44 -21.61 20.47
CA ASP A 53 5.01 -20.29 20.15
C ASP A 53 4.29 -19.59 18.98
N THR A 54 3.69 -20.37 18.06
CA THR A 54 2.93 -19.86 16.91
C THR A 54 1.61 -19.24 17.32
N GLU A 55 0.86 -19.90 18.20
CA GLU A 55 -0.42 -19.42 18.72
C GLU A 55 -0.22 -18.20 19.61
N VAL A 56 0.82 -18.20 20.46
CA VAL A 56 1.22 -17.05 21.28
C VAL A 56 1.60 -15.84 20.41
N ALA A 57 2.33 -16.07 19.31
CA ALA A 57 2.66 -15.00 18.36
C ALA A 57 1.41 -14.45 17.64
N ASN A 58 0.44 -15.30 17.30
CA ASN A 58 -0.82 -14.87 16.69
C ASN A 58 -1.68 -14.02 17.66
N ALA A 59 -1.77 -14.41 18.94
CA ALA A 59 -2.47 -13.63 19.96
C ALA A 59 -1.80 -12.25 20.19
N GLN A 60 -0.46 -12.21 20.22
CA GLN A 60 0.29 -10.95 20.31
C GLN A 60 0.13 -10.08 19.05
N GLY A 61 0.00 -10.71 17.87
CA GLY A 61 -0.40 -10.03 16.62
C GLY A 61 -1.75 -9.32 16.74
N LYS A 62 -2.78 -10.02 17.25
CA LYS A 62 -4.10 -9.43 17.52
C LYS A 62 -4.01 -8.23 18.46
N ARG A 63 -3.22 -8.29 19.54
CA ARG A 63 -3.03 -7.15 20.47
C ARG A 63 -2.36 -5.95 19.78
N ALA A 64 -1.35 -6.19 18.95
CA ALA A 64 -0.66 -5.14 18.20
C ALA A 64 -1.57 -4.45 17.17
N GLU A 65 -2.39 -5.23 16.45
CA GLU A 65 -3.40 -4.73 15.51
C GLU A 65 -4.56 -4.00 16.22
N PHE A 66 -4.99 -4.47 17.39
CA PHE A 66 -5.98 -3.76 18.21
C PHE A 66 -5.49 -2.36 18.63
N TYR A 67 -4.25 -2.22 19.09
CA TYR A 67 -3.70 -0.89 19.39
C TYR A 67 -3.59 0.00 18.14
N ALA A 68 -3.33 -0.56 16.95
CA ALA A 68 -3.36 0.19 15.70
C ALA A 68 -4.79 0.65 15.34
N LYS A 69 -5.79 -0.22 15.49
CA LYS A 69 -7.23 0.05 15.29
C LYS A 69 -7.75 1.16 16.20
N VAL A 70 -7.31 1.19 17.46
CA VAL A 70 -7.66 2.25 18.45
C VAL A 70 -6.87 3.55 18.23
N GLY A 71 -5.78 3.51 17.46
CA GLY A 71 -4.91 4.68 17.20
C GLY A 71 -3.91 4.97 18.32
N ASP A 72 -3.54 3.98 19.14
CA ASP A 72 -2.46 4.10 20.12
C ASP A 72 -1.11 3.82 19.45
N LYS A 73 -0.51 4.86 18.86
CA LYS A 73 0.74 4.78 18.10
C LYS A 73 1.85 4.09 18.90
N ASP A 74 2.09 4.54 20.13
CA ASP A 74 3.28 4.16 20.88
C ASP A 74 3.17 2.73 21.41
N LYS A 75 2.00 2.31 21.93
CA LYS A 75 1.78 0.91 22.32
C LYS A 75 1.79 -0.04 21.12
N SER A 76 1.18 0.35 20.00
CA SER A 76 1.15 -0.50 18.80
C SER A 76 2.56 -0.74 18.26
N LEU A 77 3.42 0.29 18.21
CA LEU A 77 4.82 0.14 17.83
C LEU A 77 5.62 -0.72 18.81
N GLU A 78 5.37 -0.59 20.12
CA GLU A 78 6.03 -1.43 21.14
C GLU A 78 5.67 -2.92 20.97
N GLU A 79 4.39 -3.24 20.76
CA GLU A 79 3.93 -4.61 20.53
C GLU A 79 4.41 -5.20 19.20
N PHE A 80 4.42 -4.41 18.11
CA PHE A 80 4.94 -4.88 16.83
C PHE A 80 6.47 -5.14 16.85
N GLU A 81 7.26 -4.35 17.58
CA GLU A 81 8.69 -4.64 17.74
C GLU A 81 8.94 -5.88 18.63
N LYS A 82 8.18 -6.07 19.73
CA LYS A 82 8.21 -7.32 20.53
C LYS A 82 7.90 -8.54 19.66
N LEU A 83 6.88 -8.45 18.81
CA LEU A 83 6.49 -9.52 17.89
C LEU A 83 7.55 -9.76 16.82
N PHE A 84 8.19 -8.70 16.30
CA PHE A 84 9.31 -8.80 15.35
C PHE A 84 10.50 -9.57 15.94
N GLU A 85 10.85 -9.34 17.21
CA GLU A 85 11.95 -10.03 17.88
C GLU A 85 11.67 -11.53 18.07
N LYS A 86 10.48 -11.89 18.58
CA LYS A 86 10.06 -13.28 18.81
C LYS A 86 9.89 -14.08 17.52
N THR A 87 9.38 -13.44 16.47
CA THR A 87 9.13 -14.09 15.17
C THR A 87 10.42 -14.66 14.59
N SER A 88 10.41 -15.92 14.12
CA SER A 88 11.53 -16.53 13.38
C SER A 88 11.34 -16.50 11.85
N ILE A 89 10.09 -16.47 11.39
CA ILE A 89 9.71 -16.59 9.98
C ILE A 89 9.92 -15.25 9.24
N LEU A 90 10.74 -15.26 8.18
CA LEU A 90 11.12 -14.04 7.44
C LEU A 90 9.91 -13.34 6.78
N GLY A 91 8.96 -14.10 6.20
CA GLY A 91 7.73 -13.53 5.63
C GLY A 91 6.94 -12.73 6.65
N THR A 92 6.68 -13.32 7.82
CA THR A 92 5.98 -12.67 8.94
C THR A 92 6.75 -11.43 9.44
N LYS A 93 8.10 -11.46 9.50
CA LYS A 93 8.90 -10.26 9.82
C LYS A 93 8.69 -9.13 8.81
N ILE A 94 8.55 -9.43 7.52
CA ILE A 94 8.25 -8.41 6.50
C ILE A 94 6.84 -7.86 6.70
N ASP A 95 5.83 -8.70 6.95
CA ASP A 95 4.45 -8.26 7.22
C ASP A 95 4.33 -7.35 8.45
N ILE A 96 5.08 -7.66 9.53
CA ILE A 96 5.17 -6.81 10.73
C ILE A 96 5.77 -5.44 10.39
N VAL A 97 6.83 -5.38 9.59
CA VAL A 97 7.44 -4.10 9.19
C VAL A 97 6.51 -3.31 8.24
N LEU A 98 5.73 -3.99 7.38
CA LEU A 98 4.67 -3.35 6.59
C LEU A 98 3.55 -2.78 7.51
N ALA A 99 3.16 -3.49 8.58
CA ALA A 99 2.22 -2.95 9.58
C ALA A 99 2.77 -1.70 10.28
N ILE A 100 4.05 -1.71 10.68
CA ILE A 100 4.74 -0.52 11.25
C ILE A 100 4.74 0.65 10.24
N ILE A 101 4.92 0.38 8.95
CA ILE A 101 4.84 1.42 7.91
C ILE A 101 3.42 2.00 7.79
N ARG A 102 2.36 1.18 7.86
CA ARG A 102 0.95 1.67 7.87
C ARG A 102 0.70 2.65 9.00
N ILE A 103 1.12 2.31 10.22
CA ILE A 103 1.03 3.18 11.40
C ILE A 103 1.79 4.49 11.16
N GLY A 104 3.02 4.39 10.64
CA GLY A 104 3.81 5.57 10.28
C GLY A 104 3.13 6.47 9.24
N MET A 105 2.46 5.90 8.23
CA MET A 105 1.70 6.65 7.22
C MET A 105 0.45 7.33 7.82
N PHE A 106 -0.30 6.63 8.68
CA PHE A 106 -1.50 7.16 9.34
C PHE A 106 -1.20 8.40 10.21
N PHE A 107 -0.07 8.39 10.93
CA PHE A 107 0.38 9.51 11.76
C PHE A 107 1.28 10.53 11.02
N ASP A 108 1.41 10.43 9.69
CA ASP A 108 2.33 11.20 8.83
C ASP A 108 3.81 11.25 9.31
N ASP A 109 4.25 10.22 10.01
CA ASP A 109 5.63 10.09 10.50
C ASP A 109 6.56 9.64 9.36
N LYS A 110 6.85 10.58 8.47
CA LYS A 110 7.73 10.42 7.29
C LYS A 110 9.10 9.83 7.64
N LEU A 111 9.61 10.05 8.85
CA LEU A 111 10.91 9.51 9.30
C LEU A 111 10.79 8.04 9.71
N LEU A 112 9.77 7.69 10.49
CA LEU A 112 9.46 6.31 10.85
C LEU A 112 9.12 5.46 9.63
N VAL A 113 8.34 6.01 8.68
CA VAL A 113 8.01 5.36 7.40
C VAL A 113 9.28 5.06 6.61
N LYS A 114 10.15 6.05 6.37
CA LYS A 114 11.39 5.84 5.62
C LYS A 114 12.27 4.77 6.28
N LYS A 115 12.54 4.88 7.59
CA LYS A 115 13.37 3.92 8.34
C LYS A 115 12.87 2.48 8.16
N ASN A 116 11.55 2.28 8.17
CA ASN A 116 10.98 0.95 8.05
C ASN A 116 10.83 0.46 6.60
N ILE A 117 10.73 1.34 5.61
CA ILE A 117 10.91 0.97 4.19
C ILE A 117 12.33 0.47 3.94
N ASP A 118 13.36 1.19 4.43
CA ASP A 118 14.76 0.77 4.32
C ASP A 118 14.99 -0.60 4.99
N ARG A 119 14.35 -0.86 6.14
CA ARG A 119 14.34 -2.16 6.86
C ARG A 119 13.60 -3.26 6.09
N ALA A 120 12.44 -2.97 5.52
CA ALA A 120 11.65 -3.93 4.74
C ALA A 120 12.39 -4.34 3.46
N GLN A 121 13.07 -3.40 2.80
CA GLN A 121 13.90 -3.67 1.62
C GLN A 121 15.00 -4.70 1.93
N GLN A 122 15.73 -4.52 3.04
CA GLN A 122 16.77 -5.48 3.48
C GLN A 122 16.21 -6.88 3.77
N LEU A 123 15.03 -6.97 4.40
CA LEU A 123 14.37 -8.26 4.67
C LEU A 123 13.87 -8.92 3.38
N VAL A 124 13.35 -8.14 2.44
CA VAL A 124 12.90 -8.61 1.12
C VAL A 124 14.06 -9.08 0.25
N GLU A 125 15.20 -8.37 0.25
CA GLU A 125 16.43 -8.80 -0.42
C GLU A 125 17.02 -10.08 0.20
N SER A 126 16.87 -10.27 1.50
CA SER A 126 17.36 -11.45 2.23
C SER A 126 16.58 -12.75 1.97
N GLY A 127 15.40 -12.67 1.34
CA GLY A 127 14.57 -13.87 1.07
C GLY A 127 13.07 -13.63 0.96
N GLY A 128 12.63 -12.42 0.59
CA GLY A 128 11.22 -12.11 0.36
C GLY A 128 10.65 -12.85 -0.85
N ASP A 129 9.50 -13.49 -0.66
CA ASP A 129 8.67 -13.99 -1.75
C ASP A 129 8.19 -12.85 -2.67
N TRP A 130 7.70 -13.22 -3.85
CA TRP A 130 7.40 -12.27 -4.91
C TRP A 130 6.27 -11.28 -4.56
N ASP A 131 5.23 -11.71 -3.84
CA ASP A 131 4.12 -10.84 -3.44
C ASP A 131 4.61 -9.77 -2.45
N ARG A 132 5.33 -10.17 -1.40
CA ARG A 132 5.82 -9.20 -0.39
C ARG A 132 6.73 -8.11 -0.98
N ARG A 133 7.48 -8.39 -2.05
CA ARG A 133 8.24 -7.33 -2.76
C ARG A 133 7.32 -6.40 -3.55
N ASN A 134 6.26 -6.91 -4.16
CA ASN A 134 5.30 -6.07 -4.87
C ASN A 134 4.50 -5.19 -3.92
N ARG A 135 4.10 -5.72 -2.76
CA ARG A 135 3.53 -4.93 -1.66
C ARG A 135 4.51 -3.83 -1.25
N LEU A 136 5.78 -4.16 -1.00
CA LEU A 136 6.80 -3.14 -0.68
C LEU A 136 6.97 -2.06 -1.77
N LYS A 137 6.83 -2.38 -3.07
CA LYS A 137 6.80 -1.36 -4.14
C LYS A 137 5.63 -0.39 -3.98
N ALA A 138 4.41 -0.89 -3.78
CA ALA A 138 3.22 -0.05 -3.58
C ALA A 138 3.36 0.86 -2.33
N TYR A 139 3.81 0.30 -1.21
CA TYR A 139 4.11 1.04 0.03
C TYR A 139 5.17 2.13 -0.21
N THR A 140 6.26 1.81 -0.93
CA THR A 140 7.33 2.76 -1.25
C THR A 140 6.83 3.87 -2.18
N GLY A 141 6.06 3.52 -3.21
CA GLY A 141 5.43 4.46 -4.13
C GLY A 141 4.49 5.45 -3.42
N LEU A 142 3.66 4.97 -2.49
CA LEU A 142 2.77 5.81 -1.70
C LEU A 142 3.54 6.75 -0.76
N HIS A 143 4.59 6.28 -0.09
CA HIS A 143 5.46 7.15 0.72
C HIS A 143 6.13 8.25 -0.13
N LEU A 144 6.62 7.90 -1.33
CA LEU A 144 7.21 8.87 -2.25
C LEU A 144 6.21 9.96 -2.66
N LEU A 145 4.90 9.67 -2.70
CA LEU A 145 3.85 10.69 -2.86
C LEU A 145 3.68 11.57 -1.61
N THR A 146 3.70 11.04 -0.39
CA THR A 146 3.53 11.86 0.83
C THR A 146 4.69 12.84 1.06
N ILE A 147 5.87 12.57 0.50
CA ILE A 147 7.02 13.49 0.46
C ILE A 147 7.13 14.32 -0.85
N ARG A 148 6.14 14.23 -1.76
CA ARG A 148 6.09 14.92 -3.07
C ARG A 148 7.18 14.54 -4.07
N ALA A 149 7.81 13.38 -3.92
CA ALA A 149 8.81 12.83 -4.83
C ALA A 149 8.17 12.12 -6.04
N HIS A 150 7.20 12.77 -6.71
CA HIS A 150 6.34 12.18 -7.74
C HIS A 150 7.10 11.49 -8.90
N GLY A 151 8.24 12.07 -9.32
CA GLY A 151 9.08 11.48 -10.37
C GLY A 151 9.71 10.13 -9.99
N LEU A 152 9.98 9.90 -8.70
CA LEU A 152 10.44 8.61 -8.17
C LEU A 152 9.26 7.68 -7.87
N ALA A 153 8.11 8.22 -7.43
CA ALA A 153 6.91 7.45 -7.12
C ALA A 153 6.32 6.74 -8.35
N ALA A 154 6.41 7.35 -9.53
CA ALA A 154 5.74 6.87 -10.74
C ALA A 154 6.12 5.43 -11.14
N ALA A 155 7.41 5.06 -11.09
CA ALA A 155 7.87 3.72 -11.48
C ALA A 155 7.34 2.60 -10.57
N PRO A 156 7.57 2.60 -9.23
CA PRO A 156 7.07 1.54 -8.36
C PRO A 156 5.53 1.49 -8.29
N LEU A 157 4.81 2.61 -8.47
CA LEU A 157 3.35 2.61 -8.54
C LEU A 157 2.85 1.94 -9.83
N LEU A 158 3.44 2.26 -11.00
CA LEU A 158 3.07 1.65 -12.27
C LEU A 158 3.39 0.15 -12.31
N ASP A 159 4.54 -0.26 -11.76
CA ASP A 159 4.93 -1.67 -11.62
C ASP A 159 3.89 -2.49 -10.83
N SER A 160 3.34 -1.92 -9.75
CA SER A 160 2.38 -2.63 -8.89
C SER A 160 0.95 -2.67 -9.43
N LEU A 161 0.58 -1.88 -10.45
CA LEU A 161 -0.80 -1.84 -10.97
C LEU A 161 -1.31 -3.20 -11.45
N SER A 162 -0.49 -3.97 -12.16
CA SER A 162 -0.91 -5.25 -12.77
C SER A 162 -1.02 -6.40 -11.76
N THR A 163 -0.63 -6.17 -10.51
CA THR A 163 -0.31 -7.21 -9.52
C THR A 163 -0.68 -6.83 -8.08
N PHE A 164 -1.49 -5.78 -7.89
CA PHE A 164 -1.74 -5.17 -6.59
C PHE A 164 -2.54 -6.08 -5.64
N THR A 165 -1.99 -6.27 -4.44
CA THR A 165 -2.58 -7.08 -3.35
C THR A 165 -2.74 -6.32 -2.04
N SER A 166 -2.28 -5.06 -1.95
CA SER A 166 -2.24 -4.29 -0.68
C SER A 166 -3.50 -3.47 -0.41
N THR A 167 -4.67 -4.12 -0.33
CA THR A 167 -5.94 -3.43 -0.04
C THR A 167 -5.92 -2.69 1.30
N GLU A 168 -5.01 -3.05 2.21
CA GLU A 168 -4.80 -2.38 3.49
C GLU A 168 -4.16 -0.97 3.39
N LEU A 169 -3.77 -0.52 2.19
CA LEU A 169 -3.31 0.86 1.93
C LEU A 169 -4.41 1.73 1.30
N CYS A 170 -5.07 1.23 0.26
CA CYS A 170 -6.08 1.96 -0.53
C CYS A 170 -6.83 0.98 -1.45
N PRO A 171 -8.07 1.31 -1.86
CA PRO A 171 -8.76 0.58 -2.92
C PRO A 171 -7.99 0.69 -4.25
N TYR A 172 -8.22 -0.26 -5.16
CA TYR A 172 -7.45 -0.35 -6.41
C TYR A 172 -7.67 0.86 -7.32
N SER A 173 -8.90 1.39 -7.37
CA SER A 173 -9.24 2.65 -8.06
C SER A 173 -8.36 3.83 -7.61
N SER A 174 -8.14 4.01 -6.31
CA SER A 174 -7.23 5.04 -5.78
C SER A 174 -5.79 4.83 -6.22
N LEU A 175 -5.29 3.59 -6.25
CA LEU A 175 -3.94 3.30 -6.74
C LEU A 175 -3.78 3.67 -8.22
N VAL A 176 -4.78 3.38 -9.06
CA VAL A 176 -4.80 3.77 -10.48
C VAL A 176 -4.75 5.29 -10.63
N VAL A 177 -5.51 6.05 -9.83
CA VAL A 177 -5.45 7.52 -9.79
C VAL A 177 -4.05 8.00 -9.37
N TYR A 178 -3.46 7.43 -8.32
CA TYR A 178 -2.15 7.81 -7.82
C TYR A 178 -1.03 7.52 -8.82
N ALA A 179 -1.06 6.35 -9.49
CA ALA A 179 -0.09 5.96 -10.50
C ALA A 179 -0.20 6.83 -11.77
N THR A 180 -1.42 7.09 -12.25
CA THR A 180 -1.64 7.93 -13.44
C THR A 180 -1.26 9.39 -13.19
N LEU A 181 -1.60 9.96 -12.02
CA LEU A 181 -1.16 11.31 -11.64
C LEU A 181 0.37 11.40 -11.46
N ALA A 182 1.00 10.41 -10.81
CA ALA A 182 2.46 10.37 -10.68
C ALA A 182 3.16 10.27 -12.05
N GLY A 183 2.63 9.43 -12.94
CA GLY A 183 3.09 9.28 -14.33
C GLY A 183 2.95 10.58 -15.12
N ALA A 184 1.79 11.23 -15.08
CA ALA A 184 1.54 12.51 -15.75
C ALA A 184 2.45 13.64 -15.23
N ILE A 185 2.64 13.75 -13.91
CA ILE A 185 3.57 14.72 -13.31
C ILE A 185 5.01 14.44 -13.75
N ARG A 186 5.44 13.16 -13.76
CA ARG A 186 6.76 12.76 -14.28
C ARG A 186 6.92 13.10 -15.77
N ALA A 187 5.90 12.86 -16.60
CA ALA A 187 5.92 13.17 -18.02
C ALA A 187 6.03 14.67 -18.30
N VAL A 188 5.22 15.50 -17.61
CA VAL A 188 5.16 16.95 -17.86
C VAL A 188 6.35 17.71 -17.26
N PHE A 189 6.81 17.33 -16.06
CA PHE A 189 7.82 18.09 -15.31
C PHE A 189 9.19 17.42 -15.21
N GLY A 190 9.28 16.09 -15.40
CA GLY A 190 10.54 15.34 -15.35
C GLY A 190 11.29 15.25 -16.69
N ALA A 191 10.61 15.52 -17.81
CA ALA A 191 11.20 15.53 -19.15
C ALA A 191 11.95 16.83 -19.44
N ALA A 192 13.20 16.70 -19.89
CA ALA A 192 14.12 17.81 -20.16
C ALA A 192 13.84 18.51 -21.50
N SER A 193 13.22 17.79 -22.44
CA SER A 193 12.84 18.26 -23.77
C SER A 193 11.33 18.17 -24.00
N THR A 194 10.82 18.94 -24.98
CA THR A 194 9.40 18.89 -25.38
C THR A 194 9.05 17.57 -26.06
N GLU A 195 10.00 16.92 -26.75
CA GLU A 195 9.80 15.65 -27.42
C GLU A 195 9.64 14.49 -26.42
N GLU A 196 10.40 14.47 -25.33
CA GLU A 196 10.20 13.54 -24.22
C GLU A 196 8.82 13.72 -23.56
N ARG A 197 8.33 14.97 -23.41
CA ARG A 197 6.99 15.26 -22.86
C ARG A 197 5.90 14.66 -23.75
N LEU A 198 5.99 14.89 -25.06
CA LEU A 198 5.05 14.37 -26.06
C LEU A 198 5.12 12.85 -26.16
N SER A 199 6.31 12.25 -26.10
CA SER A 199 6.50 10.79 -26.11
C SER A 199 5.90 10.12 -24.86
N ALA A 200 6.14 10.70 -23.68
CA ALA A 200 5.60 10.20 -22.41
C ALA A 200 4.07 10.40 -22.27
N LEU A 201 3.50 11.44 -22.88
CA LEU A 201 2.04 11.61 -23.01
C LEU A 201 1.43 10.71 -24.10
N GLY A 202 2.19 10.37 -25.14
CA GLY A 202 1.74 9.58 -26.30
C GLY A 202 1.58 8.07 -26.05
N GLY A 203 1.83 7.59 -24.82
CA GLY A 203 1.67 6.18 -24.46
C GLY A 203 2.69 5.23 -25.10
N ALA A 204 3.80 5.75 -25.65
CA ALA A 204 4.89 4.94 -26.15
C ALA A 204 5.57 4.20 -24.99
N SER A 205 5.54 2.87 -25.01
CA SER A 205 6.11 2.02 -23.95
C SER A 205 7.60 2.33 -23.75
N SER A 206 7.93 3.00 -22.63
CA SER A 206 9.31 3.19 -22.19
C SER A 206 9.86 1.88 -21.63
N ALA A 207 10.04 0.90 -22.51
CA ALA A 207 10.91 -0.23 -22.27
C ALA A 207 12.31 0.33 -22.01
N GLY A 208 12.85 0.06 -20.82
CA GLY A 208 14.16 0.58 -20.44
C GLY A 208 15.26 0.10 -21.38
N GLN A 209 16.36 0.86 -21.42
CA GLN A 209 17.58 0.41 -22.10
C GLN A 209 18.11 -0.84 -21.39
N GLY A 210 17.77 -2.01 -21.95
CA GLY A 210 18.41 -3.27 -21.59
C GLY A 210 19.89 -3.20 -21.91
N ALA A 211 20.71 -3.84 -21.07
CA ALA A 211 22.15 -3.84 -21.25
C ALA A 211 22.56 -4.55 -22.55
N ASP A 212 23.72 -4.14 -23.06
CA ASP A 212 24.44 -4.78 -24.15
C ASP A 212 24.82 -6.23 -23.78
N ASP A 213 24.41 -7.20 -24.61
CA ASP A 213 24.98 -8.55 -24.62
C ASP A 213 24.85 -9.15 -26.03
N THR A 214 25.97 -9.24 -26.75
CA THR A 214 26.02 -9.62 -28.17
C THR A 214 26.09 -11.13 -28.38
N MET A 215 25.16 -11.71 -29.14
CA MET A 215 25.41 -12.95 -29.91
C MET A 215 24.68 -12.97 -31.27
N GLU A 216 25.46 -12.90 -32.35
CA GLU A 216 25.16 -13.57 -33.62
C GLU A 216 25.43 -15.09 -33.46
N THR A 217 24.83 -16.05 -34.20
CA THR A 217 23.79 -16.04 -35.24
C THR A 217 22.81 -17.23 -34.94
N ASP A 218 22.05 -17.94 -35.80
CA ASP A 218 22.00 -18.19 -37.25
C ASP A 218 20.59 -18.70 -37.67
N SER A 219 20.38 -18.83 -38.99
CA SER A 219 19.47 -19.75 -39.70
C SER A 219 18.04 -19.29 -40.04
N GLU A 220 17.71 -19.48 -41.32
CA GLU A 220 16.50 -19.01 -42.01
C GLU A 220 15.39 -20.11 -42.13
N PRO A 221 14.19 -19.84 -42.70
CA PRO A 221 12.95 -20.26 -42.07
C PRO A 221 12.43 -21.65 -42.45
N LYS A 222 11.64 -22.25 -41.55
CA LYS A 222 10.73 -23.36 -41.89
C LYS A 222 9.29 -23.09 -41.45
N LYS A 223 8.39 -23.32 -42.41
CA LYS A 223 6.95 -23.11 -42.33
C LYS A 223 6.25 -24.35 -41.75
N ALA A 224 5.59 -24.22 -40.60
CA ALA A 224 4.79 -25.28 -40.00
C ALA A 224 3.45 -24.73 -39.50
N THR A 225 2.37 -25.49 -39.72
CA THR A 225 0.98 -25.10 -39.42
C THR A 225 0.50 -25.82 -38.17
N THR A 226 -0.18 -25.13 -37.24
CA THR A 226 -1.44 -25.53 -36.56
C THR A 226 -1.77 -24.60 -35.39
N THR A 227 -3.06 -24.30 -35.19
CA THR A 227 -3.55 -23.46 -34.08
C THR A 227 -4.48 -24.26 -33.18
N PRO A 228 -4.13 -24.51 -31.91
CA PRO A 228 -5.08 -24.94 -30.89
C PRO A 228 -5.85 -23.74 -30.33
N LYS A 229 -7.18 -23.85 -30.22
CA LYS A 229 -8.06 -22.83 -29.64
C LYS A 229 -8.14 -23.03 -28.12
N PRO A 230 -7.97 -22.00 -27.27
CA PRO A 230 -8.06 -22.17 -25.82
C PRO A 230 -9.50 -22.47 -25.39
N THR A 231 -9.65 -23.47 -24.51
CA THR A 231 -10.94 -23.82 -23.88
C THR A 231 -11.23 -22.84 -22.75
N VAL A 232 -12.41 -22.22 -22.76
CA VAL A 232 -12.87 -21.37 -21.65
C VAL A 232 -13.28 -22.27 -20.48
N VAL A 233 -12.70 -22.02 -19.30
CA VAL A 233 -13.06 -22.70 -18.05
C VAL A 233 -13.61 -21.66 -17.08
N ASN A 234 -14.95 -21.59 -16.96
CA ASN A 234 -15.60 -20.63 -16.05
C ASN A 234 -15.44 -21.08 -14.60
N LEU A 235 -14.53 -20.45 -13.87
CA LEU A 235 -14.30 -20.69 -12.45
C LEU A 235 -15.20 -19.79 -11.59
N THR A 236 -16.51 -20.03 -11.60
CA THR A 236 -17.51 -19.11 -11.01
C THR A 236 -18.52 -19.81 -10.09
N THR A 237 -18.05 -20.57 -9.10
CA THR A 237 -18.86 -21.01 -7.93
C THR A 237 -17.95 -21.45 -6.75
N LEU A 238 -17.39 -20.48 -6.00
CA LEU A 238 -17.07 -20.64 -4.58
C LEU A 238 -16.83 -19.24 -3.97
N GLY A 239 -17.42 -18.95 -2.81
CA GLY A 239 -17.35 -17.62 -2.18
C GLY A 239 -18.71 -16.92 -2.00
N SER A 240 -19.67 -17.58 -1.35
CA SER A 240 -20.92 -16.94 -0.92
C SER A 240 -20.68 -16.15 0.37
N GLY A 241 -20.19 -14.92 0.27
CA GLY A 241 -20.07 -13.97 1.38
C GLY A 241 -20.51 -12.58 0.92
N ASN A 242 -21.71 -12.15 1.35
CA ASN A 242 -22.19 -10.79 1.10
C ASN A 242 -21.58 -9.84 2.13
N ASP A 243 -20.43 -9.24 1.81
CA ASP A 243 -19.94 -7.99 2.38
C ASP A 243 -19.03 -7.29 1.36
N THR A 244 -19.61 -6.92 0.20
CA THR A 244 -18.97 -5.97 -0.71
C THR A 244 -19.18 -4.56 -0.18
N GLU A 245 -18.20 -4.05 0.57
CA GLU A 245 -18.01 -2.61 0.69
C GLU A 245 -17.93 -2.02 -0.72
N ALA A 246 -18.80 -1.05 -1.02
CA ALA A 246 -18.77 -0.38 -2.32
C ALA A 246 -17.48 0.45 -2.41
N GLU A 247 -16.67 0.25 -3.46
CA GLU A 247 -15.55 1.16 -3.70
C GLU A 247 -16.08 2.60 -3.80
N PRO A 248 -15.39 3.59 -3.18
CA PRO A 248 -15.82 4.98 -3.27
C PRO A 248 -15.82 5.43 -4.72
N GLU A 249 -16.95 5.91 -5.24
CA GLU A 249 -17.05 6.41 -6.62
C GLU A 249 -16.17 7.65 -6.80
N ILE A 250 -14.96 7.45 -7.32
CA ILE A 250 -14.04 8.53 -7.65
C ILE A 250 -14.51 9.20 -8.94
N ASP A 251 -14.85 10.49 -8.88
CA ASP A 251 -15.12 11.28 -10.08
C ASP A 251 -13.81 11.54 -10.85
N PHE A 252 -13.69 10.93 -12.04
CA PHE A 252 -12.56 11.12 -12.94
C PHE A 252 -12.69 12.37 -13.83
N SER A 253 -13.81 13.10 -13.80
CA SER A 253 -14.06 14.29 -14.65
C SER A 253 -13.00 15.40 -14.50
N PRO A 254 -12.46 15.70 -13.28
CA PRO A 254 -11.37 16.66 -13.14
C PRO A 254 -10.07 16.16 -13.77
N LEU A 255 -9.79 14.86 -13.70
CA LEU A 255 -8.60 14.24 -14.30
C LEU A 255 -8.69 14.23 -15.83
N ALA A 256 -9.86 13.92 -16.40
CA ALA A 256 -10.13 14.05 -17.83
C ALA A 256 -10.02 15.51 -18.32
N THR A 257 -10.44 16.48 -17.51
CA THR A 257 -10.27 17.93 -17.78
C THR A 257 -8.79 18.33 -17.75
N MET A 258 -8.01 17.83 -16.79
CA MET A 258 -6.57 18.07 -16.74
C MET A 258 -5.85 17.47 -17.96
N VAL A 259 -6.12 16.20 -18.30
CA VAL A 259 -5.51 15.53 -19.46
C VAL A 259 -5.87 16.24 -20.78
N SER A 260 -7.13 16.61 -20.99
CA SER A 260 -7.53 17.34 -22.19
C SER A 260 -6.90 18.74 -22.28
N SER A 261 -6.70 19.43 -21.15
CA SER A 261 -5.99 20.73 -21.11
C SER A 261 -4.50 20.63 -21.45
N LEU A 262 -3.87 19.46 -21.21
CA LEU A 262 -2.47 19.18 -21.53
C LEU A 262 -2.25 18.75 -22.98
N ILE A 263 -3.31 18.39 -23.71
CA ILE A 263 -3.25 17.87 -25.10
C ILE A 263 -3.56 18.97 -26.14
N VAL A 264 -3.98 20.17 -25.72
CA VAL A 264 -4.29 21.28 -26.64
C VAL A 264 -3.00 21.73 -27.38
N PRO A 265 -2.92 21.61 -28.71
CA PRO A 265 -1.78 22.12 -29.47
C PRO A 265 -1.80 23.64 -29.53
N SER A 266 -0.60 24.24 -29.55
CA SER A 266 -0.35 25.66 -29.88
C SER A 266 0.12 25.79 -31.33
#